data_AF-A0A3N0X5Z0-F1
#
_entry.id   AF-A0A3N0X5Z0-F1
#
_cell.length_a   1.000
_cell.length_b   1.000
_cell.length_c   1.000
_cell.angle_alpha   90.00
_cell.angle_beta   90.00
_cell.angle_gamma   90.00
#
_symmetry.space_group_name_H-M   'P 1'
#
loop_
_entity.id
_entity.type
_entity.pdbx_description
1 polymer ?
#
loop_
_entity_poly.entity_id
_entity_poly.type
_entity_poly.pdbx_seq_one_letter_code
_entity_poly.pdbx_strand_id
1 'polypeptide(L)'
;MKQLSKTQVTVRLRKAEDRNEWYVYLESYPVFIAGKNKPQRSREYLNRIVYTVEWDKKRTSRTNLKDGTKAFKPKRDDNGIIVCKSERDRETMLN
;
A
#
# COMPACT_ATOMS: atom_id res chain seq x y z
N MET A 1 -1.07 -12.93 -18.56
CA MET A 1 -0.59 -12.25 -17.34
C MET A 1 0.93 -12.45 -17.29
N LYS A 2 1.75 -11.40 -17.29
CA LYS A 2 3.21 -11.54 -17.37
C LYS A 2 3.72 -12.17 -16.07
N GLN A 3 4.36 -13.33 -16.15
CA GLN A 3 4.95 -13.99 -14.99
C GLN A 3 6.18 -13.19 -14.56
N LEU A 4 6.13 -12.64 -13.34
CA LEU A 4 7.29 -12.02 -12.72
C LEU A 4 8.24 -13.13 -12.28
N SER A 5 9.51 -13.05 -12.69
CA SER A 5 10.54 -14.01 -12.31
C SER A 5 11.21 -13.69 -10.97
N LYS A 6 11.16 -12.42 -10.55
CA LYS A 6 11.73 -11.93 -9.29
C LYS A 6 10.62 -11.40 -8.38
N THR A 7 10.76 -11.64 -7.08
CA THR A 7 9.88 -11.07 -6.07
C THR A 7 9.92 -9.55 -6.15
N GLN A 8 8.77 -8.92 -6.38
CA GLN A 8 8.59 -7.49 -6.22
C GLN A 8 7.97 -7.22 -4.86
N VAL A 9 8.45 -6.16 -4.22
CA VAL A 9 7.92 -5.69 -2.93
C VAL A 9 7.34 -4.30 -3.14
N THR A 10 6.19 -4.03 -2.55
CA THR A 10 5.54 -2.72 -2.62
C THR A 10 4.98 -2.34 -1.27
N VAL A 11 5.29 -1.13 -0.81
CA VAL A 11 4.68 -0.54 0.39
C VAL A 11 3.22 -0.22 0.11
N ARG A 12 2.31 -0.63 0.99
CA ARG A 12 0.85 -0.51 0.83
C ARG A 12 0.23 -0.01 2.13
N LEU A 13 -1.01 0.45 2.03
CA LEU A 13 -1.78 0.97 3.14
C LEU A 13 -3.05 0.14 3.34
N ARG A 14 -3.35 -0.21 4.60
CA ARG A 14 -4.65 -0.76 5.00
C ARG A 14 -5.33 0.25 5.92
N LYS A 15 -6.48 0.77 5.48
CA LYS A 15 -7.33 1.65 6.30
C LYS A 15 -7.85 0.86 7.51
N ALA A 16 -7.70 1.41 8.71
CA ALA A 16 -8.39 0.91 9.89
C ALA A 16 -9.90 1.11 9.72
N GLU A 17 -10.72 0.15 10.13
CA GLU A 17 -12.17 0.18 9.90
C GLU A 17 -12.81 1.39 10.57
N ASP A 18 -12.54 1.60 11.87
CA ASP A 18 -13.23 2.63 12.66
C ASP A 18 -12.36 3.84 13.04
N ARG A 19 -11.11 3.88 12.57
CA ARG A 19 -10.16 4.94 12.91
C ARG A 19 -9.64 5.63 11.67
N ASN A 20 -9.39 6.94 11.74
CA ASN A 20 -8.82 7.69 10.62
C ASN A 20 -7.30 7.48 10.50
N GLU A 21 -6.88 6.23 10.39
CA GLU A 21 -5.49 5.82 10.38
C GLU A 21 -5.26 4.67 9.40
N TRP A 22 -4.02 4.54 8.93
CA TRP A 22 -3.63 3.55 7.94
C TRP A 22 -2.42 2.76 8.43
N TYR A 23 -2.58 1.44 8.47
CA TYR A 23 -1.48 0.52 8.71
C TYR A 23 -0.62 0.42 7.46
N VAL A 24 0.69 0.58 7.63
CA VAL A 24 1.65 0.39 6.56
C VAL A 24 2.03 -1.09 6.49
N TYR A 25 2.06 -1.68 5.29
CA TYR A 25 2.46 -3.06 5.11
C TYR A 25 3.21 -3.26 3.80
N LEU A 26 4.10 -4.26 3.76
CA LEU A 26 4.77 -4.71 2.55
C LEU A 26 3.92 -5.78 1.87
N GLU A 27 3.67 -5.61 0.58
CA GLU A 27 3.06 -6.63 -0.26
C GLU A 27 4.11 -7.18 -1.22
N SER A 28 4.36 -8.48 -1.14
CA SER A 28 5.41 -9.16 -1.90
C SER A 28 4.80 -10.19 -2.84
N TYR A 29 5.19 -10.15 -4.12
CA TYR A 29 4.79 -11.16 -5.10
C TYR A 29 5.78 -11.22 -6.28
N PRO A 30 6.11 -12.40 -6.80
CA PRO A 30 5.81 -13.73 -6.27
C PRO A 30 6.67 -14.07 -5.04
N VAL A 31 6.10 -14.78 -4.07
CA VAL A 31 6.83 -15.40 -2.94
C VAL A 31 6.70 -16.92 -3.05
N PHE A 32 7.83 -17.63 -3.04
CA PHE A 32 7.88 -19.09 -3.08
C PHE A 32 8.11 -19.62 -1.66
N ILE A 33 7.18 -20.44 -1.17
CA ILE A 33 7.22 -21.00 0.17
C ILE A 33 7.51 -22.50 0.04
N ALA A 34 8.43 -23.01 0.86
CA ALA A 34 8.75 -24.44 0.88
C ALA A 34 7.48 -25.29 1.05
N GLY A 35 7.30 -26.31 0.21
CA GLY A 35 6.11 -27.16 0.19
C GLY A 35 4.91 -26.59 -0.58
N LYS A 36 5.00 -25.41 -1.19
CA LYS A 36 3.96 -24.85 -2.07
C LYS A 36 4.41 -24.87 -3.53
N ASN A 37 3.59 -25.44 -4.41
CA ASN A 37 3.89 -25.54 -5.85
C ASN A 37 3.54 -24.29 -6.66
N LYS A 38 2.96 -23.26 -6.03
CA LYS A 38 2.55 -22.01 -6.69
C LYS A 38 3.05 -20.80 -5.91
N PRO A 39 3.51 -19.74 -6.60
CA PRO A 39 3.89 -18.51 -5.93
C PRO A 39 2.68 -17.86 -5.26
N GLN A 40 2.91 -17.24 -4.11
CA GLN A 40 1.88 -16.59 -3.31
C GLN A 40 2.19 -15.10 -3.15
N ARG A 41 1.15 -14.35 -2.77
CA ARG A 41 1.28 -12.94 -2.37
C ARG A 41 1.40 -12.91 -0.86
N SER A 42 2.55 -12.45 -0.35
CA SER A 42 2.76 -12.26 1.09
C SER A 42 2.41 -10.83 1.48
N ARG A 43 1.86 -10.66 2.68
CA ARG A 43 1.58 -9.35 3.29
C ARG A 43 2.21 -9.31 4.67
N GLU A 44 3.10 -8.36 4.87
CA GLU A 44 3.80 -8.17 6.14
C GLU A 44 3.49 -6.78 6.67
N TYR A 45 2.79 -6.71 7.81
CA TYR A 45 2.43 -5.44 8.42
C TYR A 45 3.64 -4.87 9.14
N LEU A 46 3.98 -3.63 8.81
CA LEU A 46 4.94 -2.86 9.58
C LEU A 46 4.20 -2.37 10.83
N ASN A 47 4.86 -2.34 11.98
CA ASN A 47 4.34 -1.75 13.21
C ASN A 47 4.31 -0.21 13.11
N ARG A 48 3.75 0.32 12.03
CA ARG A 48 3.74 1.72 11.62
C ARG A 48 2.34 2.10 11.19
N ILE A 49 1.92 3.26 11.66
CA ILE A 49 0.60 3.84 11.40
C ILE A 49 0.82 5.27 10.95
N VAL A 50 0.12 5.67 9.89
CA VAL A 50 0.11 7.05 9.40
C VAL A 50 -1.31 7.59 9.34
N TYR A 51 -1.47 8.91 9.41
CA TYR A 51 -2.78 9.57 9.50
C TYR A 51 -3.05 10.54 8.35
N THR A 52 -2.02 11.07 7.71
CA THR A 52 -2.13 12.21 6.79
C THR A 52 -1.65 11.89 5.38
N VAL A 53 -2.02 10.73 4.88
CA VAL A 53 -1.67 10.26 3.52
C VAL A 53 -2.23 11.21 2.46
N GLU A 54 -1.39 11.64 1.52
CA GLU A 54 -1.85 12.37 0.33
C GLU A 54 -2.36 11.41 -0.74
N TRP A 55 -3.52 11.74 -1.32
CA TRP A 55 -4.18 10.94 -2.36
C TRP A 55 -4.06 11.60 -3.72
N ASP A 56 -3.70 10.80 -4.74
CA ASP A 56 -3.63 11.26 -6.12
C ASP A 56 -5.02 11.25 -6.76
N LYS A 57 -5.66 12.42 -6.78
CA LYS A 57 -7.00 12.62 -7.37
C LYS A 57 -7.06 12.34 -8.88
N LYS A 58 -5.92 12.28 -9.57
CA LYS A 58 -5.87 11.93 -10.99
C LYS A 58 -5.85 10.40 -11.19
N ARG A 59 -5.53 9.62 -10.15
CA ARG A 59 -5.39 8.16 -10.22
C ARG A 59 -6.43 7.45 -9.37
N THR A 60 -7.57 7.16 -10.00
CA THR A 60 -8.63 6.33 -9.41
C THR A 60 -8.14 4.89 -9.20
N SER A 61 -8.38 4.33 -8.02
CA SER A 61 -8.03 2.97 -7.61
C SER A 61 -9.22 2.03 -7.80
N ARG A 62 -10.37 2.38 -7.21
CA ARG A 62 -11.65 1.69 -7.36
C ARG A 62 -12.77 2.72 -7.32
N THR A 63 -13.80 2.49 -8.11
CA THR A 63 -15.07 3.22 -7.99
C THR A 63 -16.05 2.27 -7.30
N ASN A 64 -16.61 2.68 -6.18
CA ASN A 64 -17.72 1.95 -5.57
C ASN A 64 -18.94 2.09 -6.51
N LEU A 65 -19.40 0.97 -7.04
CA LEU A 65 -20.49 0.92 -8.02
C LEU A 65 -21.86 1.29 -7.42
N LYS A 66 -22.02 1.20 -6.10
CA LYS A 66 -23.30 1.53 -5.43
C LYS A 66 -23.45 3.03 -5.18
N ASP A 67 -22.39 3.67 -4.69
CA ASP A 67 -22.47 5.05 -4.20
C ASP A 67 -21.72 6.04 -5.10
N GLY A 68 -21.09 5.56 -6.18
CA GLY A 68 -20.26 6.37 -7.08
C GLY A 68 -18.96 6.89 -6.45
N THR A 69 -18.68 6.55 -5.18
CA THR A 69 -17.51 7.03 -4.45
C THR A 69 -16.22 6.49 -5.07
N LYS A 70 -15.30 7.40 -5.39
CA LYS A 70 -13.99 7.08 -5.99
C LYS A 70 -12.95 6.98 -4.89
N ALA A 71 -12.34 5.81 -4.77
CA ALA A 71 -11.10 5.64 -4.01
C ALA A 71 -9.92 5.98 -4.91
N PHE A 72 -8.94 6.70 -4.38
CA PHE A 72 -7.74 7.12 -5.11
C PHE A 72 -6.52 6.32 -4.66
N LYS A 73 -5.46 6.31 -5.47
CA LYS A 73 -4.16 5.74 -5.05
C LYS A 73 -3.41 6.76 -4.18
N PRO A 74 -2.61 6.30 -3.19
CA PRO A 74 -1.74 7.22 -2.46
C PRO A 74 -0.72 7.83 -3.43
N LYS A 75 -0.46 9.13 -3.26
CA LYS A 75 0.59 9.84 -3.99
C LYS A 75 1.94 9.31 -3.54
N ARG A 76 2.88 9.24 -4.49
CA ARG A 76 4.27 8.86 -4.23
C ARG A 76 5.22 9.93 -4.74
N ASP A 77 6.36 10.07 -4.09
CA ASP A 77 7.48 10.87 -4.59
C ASP A 77 8.29 10.09 -5.64
N ASP A 78 9.37 10.70 -6.13
CA ASP A 78 10.25 10.13 -7.16
C ASP A 78 10.98 8.87 -6.68
N ASN A 79 11.13 8.70 -5.37
CA ASN A 79 11.70 7.50 -4.75
C ASN A 79 10.64 6.40 -4.51
N GLY A 80 9.38 6.67 -4.85
CA GLY A 80 8.27 5.74 -4.66
C GLY A 80 7.75 5.68 -3.22
N ILE A 81 8.14 6.61 -2.35
CA ILE A 81 7.68 6.70 -0.96
C ILE A 81 6.30 7.34 -0.93
N ILE A 82 5.40 6.83 -0.08
CA ILE A 82 4.06 7.42 0.06
C ILE A 82 4.18 8.78 0.74
N VAL A 83 3.64 9.81 0.09
CA VAL A 83 3.67 11.19 0.57
C VAL A 83 2.64 11.38 1.68
N CYS A 84 3.09 11.93 2.81
CA CYS A 84 2.24 12.31 3.93
C CYS A 84 2.36 13.82 4.22
N LYS A 85 1.28 14.44 4.71
CA LYS A 85 1.23 15.88 4.96
C LYS A 85 1.93 16.28 6.26
N SER A 86 1.75 15.50 7.33
CA SER A 86 2.38 15.78 8.63
C SER A 86 3.84 15.34 8.64
N GLU A 87 4.69 16.06 9.37
CA GLU A 87 6.11 15.72 9.53
C GLU A 87 6.31 14.35 10.18
N ARG A 88 5.55 14.08 11.26
CA ARG A 88 5.57 12.79 11.95
C ARG A 88 5.27 11.61 11.04
N ASP A 89 4.27 11.73 10.15
CA ASP A 89 3.95 10.66 9.21
C ASP A 89 5.00 10.51 8.11
N ARG A 90 5.63 11.62 7.68
CA ARG A 90 6.76 11.57 6.73
C ARG A 90 7.95 10.81 7.33
N GLU A 91 8.31 11.11 8.59
CA GLU A 91 9.37 10.40 9.30
C GLU A 91 9.03 8.91 9.46
N THR A 92 7.78 8.58 9.80
CA THR A 92 7.31 7.18 9.91
C THR A 92 7.47 6.40 8.60
N MET A 93 7.38 7.07 7.45
CA MET A 93 7.58 6.45 6.13
C MET A 93 9.06 6.27 5.76
N LEU A 94 9.97 7.03 6.38
CA LEU A 94 11.41 7.03 6.09
C LEU A 94 12.22 6.14 7.04
N ASN A 95 11.85 6.11 8.31
CA ASN A 95 12.52 5.36 9.38
C ASN A 95 11.87 4.01 9.60
#